data_AF-A0A327RL73-F1
#
_entry.id   AF-A0A327RL73-F1
#
_cell.length_a   1.000
_cell.length_b   1.000
_cell.length_c   1.000
_cell.angle_alpha   90.00
_cell.angle_beta   90.00
_cell.angle_gamma   90.00
#
_symmetry.space_group_name_H-M   'P 1'
#
loop_
_entity.id
_entity.type
_entity.pdbx_description
1 polymer ?
#
loop_
_entity_poly.entity_id
_entity_poly.type
_entity_poly.pdbx_seq_one_letter_code
_entity_poly.pdbx_strand_id
1 'polypeptide(L)'
;MKKILIAILVVIVLIFSYNQYKEFQRFHPKHANYKISESIDLNYHNQEMVYNYNEAVEQLNSYATMQWSANEIDVKSPESDDAETTLAVNTYAKKLAKVKFYETKLEQSKQLKDKGYTNADIQNFEQIGLTVEAYNTHVNNEKFKNRLLNALPKTNLRTGERSPFVFEIQKLLVKKGYDIPVDGVYMTITANAIKDFEAKNNLFADGNIDEVTLEALLD
;
A
#
# COMPACT_ATOMS: atom_id res chain seq x y z
N MET A 1 12.58 64.30 40.40
CA MET A 1 12.90 64.32 38.95
C MET A 1 13.72 63.10 38.50
N LYS A 2 14.91 62.82 39.05
CA LYS A 2 15.74 61.66 38.63
C LYS A 2 15.03 60.28 38.72
N LYS A 3 14.28 60.01 39.78
CA LYS A 3 13.54 58.73 39.95
C LYS A 3 12.45 58.50 38.89
N ILE A 4 11.74 59.57 38.49
CA ILE A 4 10.72 59.51 37.43
C ILE A 4 11.39 59.23 36.08
N LEU A 5 12.53 59.88 35.84
CA LEU A 5 13.32 59.70 34.61
C LEU A 5 13.86 58.27 34.48
N ILE A 6 14.33 57.67 35.59
CA ILE A 6 14.75 56.26 35.65
C ILE A 6 13.56 55.32 35.38
N ALA A 7 12.39 55.58 35.99
CA ALA A 7 11.21 54.74 35.78
C ALA A 7 10.75 54.74 34.32
N ILE A 8 10.75 55.90 33.65
CA ILE A 8 10.44 56.02 32.22
C ILE A 8 11.45 55.23 31.38
N LEU A 9 12.75 55.33 31.71
CA LEU A 9 13.82 54.62 31.00
C LEU A 9 13.66 53.10 31.12
N VAL A 10 13.31 52.59 32.29
CA VAL A 10 13.00 51.16 32.51
C VAL A 10 11.82 50.71 31.66
N VAL A 11 10.73 51.49 31.60
CA VAL A 11 9.57 51.17 30.77
C VAL A 11 9.94 51.11 29.28
N ILE A 12 10.74 52.07 28.79
CA ILE A 12 11.23 52.07 27.40
C ILE A 12 12.06 50.82 27.10
N VAL A 13 12.98 50.45 28.01
CA VAL A 13 13.82 49.25 27.85
C VAL A 13 12.97 47.97 27.84
N LEU A 14 11.94 47.89 28.68
CA LEU A 14 11.02 46.74 28.71
C LEU A 14 10.25 46.62 27.39
N ILE A 15 9.70 47.72 26.87
CA ILE A 15 8.99 47.73 25.58
C ILE A 15 9.94 47.33 24.43
N PHE A 16 11.14 47.90 24.40
CA PHE A 16 12.14 47.56 23.39
C PHE A 16 12.53 46.07 23.46
N SER A 17 12.77 45.55 24.66
CA SER A 17 13.12 44.14 24.86
C SER A 17 11.98 43.20 24.47
N TYR A 18 10.73 43.58 24.77
CA TYR A 18 9.55 42.84 24.37
C TYR A 18 9.39 42.81 22.84
N ASN A 19 9.55 43.96 22.17
CA ASN A 19 9.48 44.04 20.71
C ASN A 19 10.58 43.20 20.05
N GLN A 20 11.81 43.27 20.56
CA GLN A 20 12.91 42.46 20.03
C GLN A 20 12.69 40.96 20.27
N TYR A 21 12.11 40.58 21.41
CA TYR A 21 11.69 39.20 21.67
C TYR A 21 10.59 38.74 20.70
N LYS A 22 9.59 39.59 20.41
CA LYS A 22 8.54 39.28 19.42
C LYS A 22 9.14 39.06 18.03
N GLU A 23 10.04 39.92 17.57
CA GLU A 23 10.76 39.72 16.31
C GLU A 23 11.63 38.46 16.31
N PHE A 24 12.31 38.17 17.41
CA PHE A 24 13.10 36.95 17.51
C PHE A 24 12.23 35.69 17.37
N GLN A 25 11.07 35.63 18.04
CA GLN A 25 10.11 34.52 17.90
C GLN A 25 9.52 34.44 16.49
N ARG A 26 9.37 35.58 15.80
CA ARG A 26 8.91 35.65 14.41
C ARG A 26 9.83 34.89 13.45
N PHE A 27 11.15 34.99 13.65
CA PHE A 27 12.13 34.29 12.80
C PHE A 27 12.60 32.95 13.37
N HIS A 28 12.21 32.60 14.60
CA HIS A 28 12.55 31.32 15.25
C HIS A 28 11.31 30.62 15.85
N PRO A 29 10.25 30.36 15.07
CA PRO A 29 9.04 29.74 15.58
C PRO A 29 9.30 28.33 16.13
N LYS A 30 8.91 28.10 17.39
CA LYS A 30 8.85 26.74 17.96
C LYS A 30 7.76 25.97 17.24
N HIS A 31 8.08 24.82 16.62
CA HIS A 31 7.16 23.99 15.82
C HIS A 31 6.78 24.54 14.44
N ALA A 32 7.70 25.27 13.79
CA ALA A 32 7.54 25.81 12.44
C ALA A 32 7.16 24.75 11.39
N ASN A 33 7.84 23.60 11.43
CA ASN A 33 7.72 22.59 10.39
C ASN A 33 6.61 21.60 10.69
N TYR A 34 5.95 21.16 9.64
CA TYR A 34 5.05 20.03 9.65
C TYR A 34 5.80 18.76 10.07
N LYS A 35 5.21 17.98 10.99
CA LYS A 35 5.78 16.70 11.43
C LYS A 35 5.45 15.64 10.38
N ILE A 36 6.47 15.23 9.64
CA ILE A 36 6.43 14.13 8.67
C ILE A 36 6.08 12.83 9.40
N SER A 37 5.25 11.99 8.76
CA SER A 37 4.97 10.63 9.26
C SER A 37 6.21 9.74 9.21
N GLU A 38 6.51 9.03 10.30
CA GLU A 38 7.64 8.09 10.40
C GLU A 38 7.38 6.76 9.66
N SER A 39 6.15 6.54 9.19
CA SER A 39 5.69 5.29 8.59
C SER A 39 5.47 5.35 7.08
N ILE A 40 6.19 6.21 6.36
CA ILE A 40 6.09 6.31 4.89
C ILE A 40 7.09 5.39 4.17
N ASP A 41 6.70 4.89 3.00
CA ASP A 41 7.57 4.11 2.11
C ASP A 41 8.38 5.00 1.17
N LEU A 42 9.66 5.20 1.46
CA LEU A 42 10.57 5.97 0.60
C LEU A 42 11.02 5.20 -0.66
N ASN A 43 10.93 3.86 -0.65
CA ASN A 43 11.27 3.02 -1.81
C ASN A 43 10.03 2.66 -2.63
N TYR A 44 9.05 3.56 -2.69
CA TYR A 44 7.81 3.35 -3.42
C TYR A 44 8.08 3.19 -4.93
N HIS A 45 7.28 2.37 -5.62
CA HIS A 45 7.54 2.01 -7.03
C HIS A 45 7.58 3.24 -7.95
N ASN A 46 6.78 4.27 -7.67
CA ASN A 46 6.82 5.55 -8.36
C ASN A 46 7.63 6.58 -7.55
N GLN A 47 8.91 6.73 -7.90
CA GLN A 47 9.80 7.70 -7.24
C GLN A 47 9.41 9.17 -7.47
N GLU A 48 8.68 9.48 -8.55
CA GLU A 48 8.12 10.82 -8.77
C GLU A 48 7.10 11.18 -7.69
N MET A 49 6.31 10.21 -7.20
CA MET A 49 5.40 10.45 -6.08
C MET A 49 6.17 10.82 -4.80
N VAL A 50 7.28 10.13 -4.52
CA VAL A 50 8.13 10.41 -3.35
C VAL A 50 8.73 11.81 -3.46
N TYR A 51 9.22 12.20 -4.64
CA TYR A 51 9.66 13.57 -4.90
C TYR A 51 8.53 14.59 -4.66
N ASN A 52 7.35 14.37 -5.25
CA ASN A 52 6.20 15.26 -5.13
C ASN A 52 5.68 15.40 -3.69
N TYR A 53 5.81 14.33 -2.89
CA TYR A 53 5.54 14.39 -1.45
C TYR A 53 6.49 15.35 -0.73
N ASN A 54 7.80 15.16 -0.92
CA ASN A 54 8.82 16.01 -0.30
C ASN A 54 8.64 17.48 -0.73
N GLU A 55 8.39 17.71 -2.03
CA GLU A 55 8.09 19.04 -2.56
C GLU A 55 6.85 19.65 -1.88
N ALA A 56 5.77 18.88 -1.71
CA ALA A 56 4.56 19.35 -1.05
C ALA A 56 4.79 19.72 0.43
N VAL A 57 5.61 18.94 1.14
CA VAL A 57 6.01 19.23 2.54
C VAL A 57 6.81 20.53 2.60
N GLU A 58 7.79 20.72 1.72
CA GLU A 58 8.58 21.95 1.66
C GLU A 58 7.73 23.17 1.31
N GLN A 59 6.81 23.04 0.35
CA GLN A 59 5.88 24.11 0.00
C GLN A 59 4.92 24.47 1.14
N LEU A 60 4.50 23.48 1.95
CA LEU A 60 3.67 23.70 3.13
C LEU A 60 4.44 24.46 4.22
N ASN A 61 5.65 24.00 4.54
CA ASN A 61 6.53 24.59 5.55
C ASN A 61 6.94 26.01 5.17
N SER A 62 7.36 26.20 3.91
CA SER A 62 7.74 27.51 3.38
C SER A 62 6.57 28.48 3.43
N TYR A 63 5.36 28.03 3.10
CA TYR A 63 4.16 28.86 3.16
C TYR A 63 3.82 29.30 4.59
N ALA A 64 3.81 28.38 5.55
CA ALA A 64 3.55 28.71 6.96
C ALA A 64 4.60 29.68 7.50
N THR A 65 5.88 29.43 7.19
CA THR A 65 6.99 30.31 7.58
C THR A 65 6.86 31.69 6.95
N MET A 66 6.44 31.79 5.69
CA MET A 66 6.22 33.06 5.01
C MET A 66 5.07 33.85 5.64
N GLN A 67 3.93 33.20 5.92
CA GLN A 67 2.78 33.88 6.54
C GLN A 67 3.12 34.41 7.93
N TRP A 68 3.84 33.63 8.73
CA TRP A 68 4.31 34.06 10.04
C TRP A 68 5.35 35.19 9.95
N SER A 69 6.35 35.04 9.08
CA SER A 69 7.47 36.00 8.99
C SER A 69 7.16 37.26 8.20
N ALA A 70 6.20 37.27 7.27
CA ALA A 70 5.85 38.46 6.48
C ALA A 70 4.57 39.12 6.98
N ASN A 71 3.56 38.32 7.36
CA ASN A 71 2.21 38.81 7.63
C ASN A 71 1.79 38.70 9.11
N GLU A 72 2.65 38.15 9.98
CA GLU A 72 2.33 37.86 11.38
C GLU A 72 1.13 36.90 11.56
N ILE A 73 0.85 36.07 10.55
CA ILE A 73 -0.27 35.13 10.57
C ILE A 73 0.22 33.73 10.95
N ASP A 74 -0.22 33.21 12.10
CA ASP A 74 -0.09 31.79 12.43
C ASP A 74 -1.20 30.99 11.76
N VAL A 75 -0.88 30.36 10.62
CA VAL A 75 -1.83 29.53 9.86
C VAL A 75 -2.23 28.23 10.57
N LYS A 76 -1.52 27.82 11.63
CA LYS A 76 -1.82 26.63 12.43
C LYS A 76 -2.64 26.96 13.67
N SER A 77 -2.50 28.17 14.19
CA SER A 77 -3.20 28.66 15.40
C SER A 77 -3.52 30.15 15.25
N PRO A 78 -4.45 30.52 14.35
CA PRO A 78 -4.74 31.92 14.03
C PRO A 78 -5.34 32.68 15.22
N GLU A 79 -4.89 33.92 15.42
CA GLU A 79 -5.38 34.82 16.48
C GLU A 79 -6.56 35.71 16.05
N SER A 80 -6.83 35.80 14.75
CA SER A 80 -7.84 36.65 14.11
C SER A 80 -8.64 35.85 13.07
N ASP A 81 -9.87 36.26 12.78
CA ASP A 81 -10.76 35.68 11.77
C ASP A 81 -11.02 36.62 10.58
N ASP A 82 -10.18 37.64 10.42
CA ASP A 82 -10.25 38.55 9.28
C ASP A 82 -10.08 37.82 7.93
N ALA A 83 -10.44 38.50 6.85
CA ALA A 83 -10.45 37.91 5.51
C ALA A 83 -9.06 37.43 5.05
N GLU A 84 -7.98 38.11 5.43
CA GLU A 84 -6.61 37.75 5.06
C GLU A 84 -6.16 36.51 5.83
N THR A 85 -6.36 36.48 7.15
CA THR A 85 -6.06 35.33 8.00
C THR A 85 -6.85 34.10 7.56
N THR A 86 -8.15 34.25 7.28
CA THR A 86 -9.01 33.16 6.79
C THR A 86 -8.52 32.62 5.44
N LEU A 87 -8.12 33.50 4.51
CA LEU A 87 -7.56 33.08 3.22
C LEU A 87 -6.25 32.31 3.40
N ALA A 88 -5.40 32.78 4.31
CA ALA A 88 -4.11 32.16 4.59
C ALA A 88 -4.25 30.75 5.19
N VAL A 89 -5.12 30.62 6.19
CA VAL A 89 -5.45 29.33 6.83
C VAL A 89 -6.04 28.34 5.81
N ASN A 90 -6.97 28.78 4.96
CA ASN A 90 -7.54 27.92 3.91
C ASN A 90 -6.49 27.47 2.88
N THR A 91 -5.55 28.35 2.55
CA THR A 91 -4.44 28.02 1.63
C THR A 91 -3.49 27.00 2.25
N TYR A 92 -3.15 27.17 3.54
CA TYR A 92 -2.37 26.20 4.30
C TYR A 92 -3.09 24.84 4.35
N ALA A 93 -4.40 24.83 4.65
CA ALA A 93 -5.20 23.60 4.70
C ALA A 93 -5.19 22.82 3.38
N LYS A 94 -5.28 23.51 2.23
CA LYS A 94 -5.18 22.88 0.90
C LYS A 94 -3.81 22.24 0.66
N LYS A 95 -2.73 22.92 1.05
CA LYS A 95 -1.37 22.38 0.95
C LYS A 95 -1.20 21.16 1.87
N LEU A 96 -1.73 21.22 3.09
CA LEU A 96 -1.71 20.11 4.03
C LEU A 96 -2.50 18.91 3.51
N ALA A 97 -3.65 19.13 2.88
CA ALA A 97 -4.42 18.05 2.24
C ALA A 97 -3.61 17.34 1.15
N LYS A 98 -2.84 18.07 0.34
CA LYS A 98 -1.92 17.49 -0.67
C LYS A 98 -0.85 16.62 -0.01
N VAL A 99 -0.23 17.10 1.08
CA VAL A 99 0.73 16.31 1.86
C VAL A 99 0.09 15.03 2.38
N LYS A 100 -1.09 15.13 3.01
CA LYS A 100 -1.82 13.97 3.57
C LYS A 100 -2.24 12.95 2.52
N PHE A 101 -2.60 13.40 1.33
CA PHE A 101 -2.91 12.51 0.21
C PHE A 101 -1.71 11.61 -0.13
N TYR A 102 -0.51 12.19 -0.26
CA TYR A 102 0.69 11.41 -0.53
C TYR A 102 1.07 10.51 0.66
N GLU A 103 1.03 11.02 1.90
CA GLU A 103 1.34 10.20 3.09
C GLU A 103 0.48 8.94 3.13
N THR A 104 -0.83 9.09 2.90
CA THR A 104 -1.76 7.95 2.92
C THR A 104 -1.35 6.86 1.94
N LYS A 105 -0.93 7.23 0.72
CA LYS A 105 -0.48 6.28 -0.31
C LYS A 105 0.84 5.62 0.08
N LEU A 106 1.81 6.39 0.56
CA LEU A 106 3.12 5.88 0.95
C LEU A 106 3.04 5.01 2.21
N GLU A 107 2.16 5.33 3.17
CA GLU A 107 1.88 4.52 4.36
C GLU A 107 1.20 3.20 3.98
N GLN A 108 0.21 3.25 3.08
CA GLN A 108 -0.43 2.03 2.56
C GLN A 108 0.58 1.12 1.88
N SER A 109 1.47 1.67 1.04
CA SER A 109 2.57 0.92 0.43
C SER A 109 3.47 0.28 1.49
N LYS A 110 3.86 1.04 2.52
CA LYS A 110 4.67 0.51 3.62
C LYS A 110 3.99 -0.66 4.32
N GLN A 111 2.72 -0.53 4.67
CA GLN A 111 1.94 -1.60 5.30
C GLN A 111 1.85 -2.86 4.43
N LEU A 112 1.80 -2.71 3.11
CA LEU A 112 1.83 -3.84 2.17
C LEU A 112 3.23 -4.48 2.13
N LYS A 113 4.29 -3.68 2.10
CA LYS A 113 5.67 -4.20 2.18
C LYS A 113 5.95 -4.94 3.48
N ASP A 114 5.44 -4.43 4.59
CA ASP A 114 5.56 -5.10 5.90
C ASP A 114 4.83 -6.45 5.91
N LYS A 115 3.85 -6.67 5.01
CA LYS A 115 3.19 -7.97 4.76
C LYS A 115 3.91 -8.84 3.72
N GLY A 116 5.04 -8.39 3.18
CA GLY A 116 5.87 -9.13 2.22
C GLY A 116 5.59 -8.82 0.74
N TYR A 117 4.74 -7.85 0.42
CA TYR A 117 4.50 -7.44 -0.97
C TYR A 117 5.66 -6.61 -1.52
N THR A 118 5.96 -6.80 -2.80
CA THR A 118 7.01 -6.09 -3.55
C THR A 118 6.45 -4.84 -4.24
N ASN A 119 7.34 -4.00 -4.77
CA ASN A 119 6.94 -2.85 -5.59
C ASN A 119 6.11 -3.24 -6.82
N ALA A 120 6.41 -4.39 -7.44
CA ALA A 120 5.65 -4.88 -8.58
C ALA A 120 4.22 -5.27 -8.17
N ASP A 121 4.05 -5.93 -7.02
CA ASP A 121 2.74 -6.28 -6.49
C ASP A 121 1.89 -5.03 -6.23
N ILE A 122 2.49 -4.03 -5.59
CA ILE A 122 1.82 -2.76 -5.25
C ILE A 122 1.41 -2.00 -6.52
N GLN A 123 2.28 -1.94 -7.51
CA GLN A 123 1.96 -1.36 -8.82
C GLN A 123 0.78 -2.08 -9.47
N ASN A 124 0.74 -3.41 -9.41
CA ASN A 124 -0.37 -4.20 -9.94
C ASN A 124 -1.69 -3.93 -9.19
N PHE A 125 -1.67 -3.76 -7.86
CA PHE A 125 -2.88 -3.44 -7.08
C PHE A 125 -3.49 -2.10 -7.53
N GLU A 126 -2.64 -1.12 -7.79
CA GLU A 126 -3.05 0.22 -8.20
C GLU A 126 -3.55 0.28 -9.64
N GLN A 127 -2.94 -0.47 -10.55
CA GLN A 127 -3.31 -0.49 -11.97
C GLN A 127 -4.56 -1.34 -12.24
N ILE A 128 -4.65 -2.51 -11.62
CA ILE A 128 -5.71 -3.50 -11.90
C ILE A 128 -6.93 -3.26 -10.99
N GLY A 129 -6.75 -2.56 -9.86
CA GLY A 129 -7.82 -2.31 -8.89
C GLY A 129 -8.29 -3.58 -8.16
N LEU A 130 -7.51 -4.66 -8.21
CA LEU A 130 -7.78 -5.89 -7.46
C LEU A 130 -7.64 -5.62 -5.97
N THR A 131 -8.53 -6.22 -5.18
CA THR A 131 -8.34 -6.27 -3.72
C THR A 131 -7.12 -7.13 -3.39
N VAL A 132 -6.46 -6.85 -2.26
CA VAL A 132 -5.32 -7.65 -1.77
C VAL A 132 -5.70 -9.15 -1.66
N GLU A 133 -6.95 -9.44 -1.30
CA GLU A 133 -7.48 -10.79 -1.23
C GLU A 133 -7.56 -11.48 -2.59
N ALA A 134 -8.06 -10.78 -3.62
CA ALA A 134 -8.13 -11.30 -4.98
C ALA A 134 -6.72 -11.58 -5.53
N TYR A 135 -5.75 -10.70 -5.26
CA TYR A 135 -4.37 -10.93 -5.64
C TYR A 135 -3.75 -12.15 -4.95
N ASN A 136 -3.90 -12.25 -3.63
CA ASN A 136 -3.40 -13.40 -2.88
C ASN A 136 -4.00 -14.71 -3.37
N THR A 137 -5.30 -14.69 -3.69
CA THR A 137 -6.00 -15.84 -4.27
C THR A 137 -5.36 -16.24 -5.60
N HIS A 138 -5.14 -15.27 -6.49
CA HIS A 138 -4.46 -15.51 -7.76
C HIS A 138 -3.05 -16.09 -7.57
N VAL A 139 -2.21 -15.47 -6.74
CA VAL A 139 -0.83 -15.96 -6.47
C VAL A 139 -0.84 -17.37 -5.88
N ASN A 140 -1.76 -17.66 -4.97
CA ASN A 140 -1.89 -18.99 -4.38
C ASN A 140 -2.35 -20.04 -5.40
N ASN A 141 -3.29 -19.67 -6.28
CA ASN A 141 -3.76 -20.53 -7.37
C ASN A 141 -2.62 -20.81 -8.36
N GLU A 142 -1.87 -19.79 -8.76
CA GLU A 142 -0.69 -19.95 -9.62
C GLU A 142 0.38 -20.82 -8.96
N LYS A 143 0.67 -20.61 -7.68
CA LYS A 143 1.59 -21.47 -6.92
C LYS A 143 1.08 -22.91 -6.81
N PHE A 144 -0.23 -23.11 -6.70
CA PHE A 144 -0.84 -24.43 -6.71
C PHE A 144 -0.72 -25.10 -8.08
N LYS A 145 -1.10 -24.41 -9.16
CA LYS A 145 -0.93 -24.82 -10.56
C LYS A 145 0.51 -25.24 -10.83
N ASN A 146 1.48 -24.37 -10.51
CA ASN A 146 2.91 -24.65 -10.71
C ASN A 146 3.40 -25.86 -9.92
N ARG A 147 2.90 -26.09 -8.70
CA ARG A 147 3.24 -27.30 -7.94
C ARG A 147 2.72 -28.56 -8.64
N LEU A 148 1.52 -28.53 -9.20
CA LEU A 148 0.94 -29.66 -9.92
C LEU A 148 1.65 -29.90 -11.26
N LEU A 149 1.96 -28.84 -12.02
CA LEU A 149 2.73 -28.93 -13.26
C LEU A 149 4.10 -29.58 -13.02
N ASN A 150 4.81 -29.15 -11.97
CA ASN A 150 6.09 -29.75 -11.60
C ASN A 150 5.97 -31.19 -11.07
N ALA A 151 4.79 -31.59 -10.61
CA ALA A 151 4.50 -32.92 -10.11
C ALA A 151 3.88 -33.85 -11.18
N LEU A 152 3.77 -33.40 -12.43
CA LEU A 152 3.24 -34.21 -13.51
C LEU A 152 4.04 -35.52 -13.66
N PRO A 153 3.35 -36.65 -13.84
CA PRO A 153 4.02 -37.94 -13.94
C PRO A 153 4.80 -38.04 -15.26
N LYS A 154 6.08 -38.42 -15.20
CA LYS A 154 6.94 -38.59 -16.39
C LYS A 154 6.59 -39.81 -17.24
N THR A 155 5.84 -40.74 -16.66
CA THR A 155 5.38 -41.99 -17.27
C THR A 155 3.95 -42.23 -16.82
N ASN A 156 3.17 -42.98 -17.60
CA ASN A 156 1.78 -43.27 -17.26
C ASN A 156 1.64 -43.87 -15.85
N LEU A 157 0.67 -43.36 -15.11
CA LEU A 157 0.36 -43.82 -13.76
C LEU A 157 -0.08 -45.29 -13.79
N ARG A 158 0.41 -46.07 -12.82
CA ARG A 158 0.07 -47.50 -12.71
C ARG A 158 -1.06 -47.73 -11.72
N THR A 159 -1.93 -48.69 -12.02
CA THR A 159 -2.99 -49.08 -11.08
C THR A 159 -2.41 -49.47 -9.72
N GLY A 160 -2.93 -48.87 -8.64
CA GLY A 160 -2.46 -49.04 -7.27
C GLY A 160 -1.35 -48.07 -6.84
N GLU A 161 -0.82 -47.24 -7.76
CA GLU A 161 0.19 -46.23 -7.44
C GLU A 161 -0.38 -45.18 -6.50
N ARG A 162 0.36 -44.83 -5.45
CA ARG A 162 -0.03 -43.82 -4.47
C ARG A 162 0.87 -42.60 -4.59
N SER A 163 0.30 -41.43 -4.79
CA SER A 163 1.06 -40.17 -4.82
C SER A 163 0.25 -38.96 -4.35
N PRO A 164 0.92 -37.91 -3.84
CA PRO A 164 0.26 -36.63 -3.54
C PRO A 164 -0.37 -35.99 -4.77
N PHE A 165 0.21 -36.20 -5.97
CA PHE A 165 -0.35 -35.72 -7.23
C PHE A 165 -1.72 -36.34 -7.48
N VAL A 166 -1.83 -37.67 -7.40
CA VAL A 166 -3.10 -38.39 -7.60
C VAL A 166 -4.16 -37.91 -6.60
N PHE A 167 -3.77 -37.65 -5.34
CA PHE A 167 -4.68 -37.13 -4.32
C PHE A 167 -5.25 -35.76 -4.71
N GLU A 168 -4.42 -34.84 -5.21
CA GLU A 168 -4.90 -33.52 -5.65
C GLU A 168 -5.76 -33.61 -6.92
N ILE A 169 -5.41 -34.47 -7.88
CA ILE A 169 -6.23 -34.71 -9.07
C ILE A 169 -7.61 -35.27 -8.69
N GLN A 170 -7.67 -36.22 -7.77
CA GLN A 170 -8.94 -36.77 -7.28
C GLN A 170 -9.83 -35.67 -6.68
N LYS A 171 -9.27 -34.73 -5.92
CA LYS A 171 -10.02 -33.56 -5.42
C LYS A 171 -10.55 -32.69 -6.55
N LEU A 172 -9.74 -32.42 -7.57
CA LEU A 172 -10.15 -31.61 -8.72
C LEU A 172 -11.31 -32.29 -9.48
N LEU A 173 -11.21 -33.60 -9.72
CA LEU A 173 -12.28 -34.39 -10.33
C LEU A 173 -13.56 -34.35 -9.47
N VAL A 174 -13.46 -34.51 -8.15
CA VAL A 174 -14.63 -34.38 -7.25
C VAL A 174 -15.25 -32.99 -7.35
N LYS A 175 -14.45 -31.92 -7.40
CA LYS A 175 -14.93 -30.55 -7.61
C LYS A 175 -15.65 -30.39 -8.96
N LYS A 176 -15.24 -31.14 -9.98
CA LYS A 176 -15.90 -31.21 -11.30
C LYS A 176 -17.12 -32.14 -11.34
N GLY A 177 -17.52 -32.71 -10.20
CA GLY A 177 -18.75 -33.51 -10.06
C GLY A 177 -18.57 -35.01 -10.24
N TYR A 178 -17.34 -35.52 -10.21
CA TYR A 178 -17.08 -36.96 -10.24
C TYR A 178 -17.20 -37.57 -8.84
N ASP A 179 -17.89 -38.70 -8.72
CA ASP A 179 -18.00 -39.44 -7.46
C ASP A 179 -16.91 -40.51 -7.38
N ILE A 180 -15.75 -40.14 -6.82
CA ILE A 180 -14.58 -41.00 -6.68
C ILE A 180 -13.94 -40.83 -5.29
N PRO A 181 -13.24 -41.84 -4.75
CA PRO A 181 -12.49 -41.69 -3.51
C PRO A 181 -11.32 -40.71 -3.68
N VAL A 182 -11.05 -39.93 -2.63
CA VAL A 182 -9.90 -39.03 -2.52
C VAL A 182 -8.91 -39.64 -1.52
N ASP A 183 -8.20 -40.67 -1.95
CA ASP A 183 -7.30 -41.48 -1.14
C ASP A 183 -5.83 -41.43 -1.59
N GLY A 184 -5.59 -40.77 -2.73
CA GLY A 184 -4.30 -40.64 -3.38
C GLY A 184 -3.83 -41.88 -4.11
N VAL A 185 -4.71 -42.86 -4.34
CA VAL A 185 -4.40 -44.14 -5.00
C VAL A 185 -5.01 -44.16 -6.40
N TYR A 186 -4.17 -44.38 -7.41
CA TYR A 186 -4.60 -44.43 -8.80
C TYR A 186 -5.25 -45.79 -9.10
N MET A 187 -6.57 -45.87 -8.98
CA MET A 187 -7.35 -47.08 -9.27
C MET A 187 -8.16 -46.93 -10.56
N THR A 188 -8.76 -48.03 -11.05
CA THR A 188 -9.60 -48.04 -12.26
C THR A 188 -10.70 -46.97 -12.23
N ILE A 189 -11.29 -46.71 -11.06
CA ILE A 189 -12.31 -45.66 -10.91
C ILE A 189 -11.75 -44.26 -11.19
N THR A 190 -10.52 -43.97 -10.74
CA THR A 190 -9.84 -42.70 -11.01
C THR A 190 -9.44 -42.60 -12.49
N ALA A 191 -8.90 -43.68 -13.07
CA ALA A 191 -8.53 -43.72 -14.50
C ALA A 191 -9.74 -43.47 -15.42
N ASN A 192 -10.90 -44.07 -15.11
CA ASN A 192 -12.14 -43.85 -15.87
C ASN A 192 -12.65 -42.41 -15.71
N ALA A 193 -12.61 -41.85 -14.50
CA ALA A 193 -13.01 -40.46 -14.27
C ALA A 193 -12.16 -39.45 -15.07
N ILE A 194 -10.85 -39.69 -15.17
CA ILE A 194 -9.94 -38.87 -15.99
C ILE A 194 -10.32 -38.95 -17.47
N LYS A 195 -10.48 -40.16 -18.02
CA LYS A 195 -10.88 -40.35 -19.43
C LYS A 195 -12.20 -39.69 -19.76
N ASP A 196 -13.17 -39.84 -18.87
CA ASP A 196 -14.48 -39.20 -19.01
C ASP A 196 -14.36 -37.68 -18.94
N PHE A 197 -13.47 -37.14 -18.09
CA PHE A 197 -13.20 -35.71 -18.00
C PHE A 197 -12.55 -35.19 -19.27
N GLU A 198 -11.50 -35.86 -19.75
CA GLU A 198 -10.84 -35.55 -21.02
C GLU A 198 -11.85 -35.54 -22.17
N ALA A 199 -12.67 -36.59 -22.30
CA ALA A 199 -13.70 -36.69 -23.33
C ALA A 199 -14.74 -35.56 -23.25
N LYS A 200 -15.23 -35.23 -22.04
CA LYS A 200 -16.21 -34.13 -21.84
C LYS A 200 -15.64 -32.76 -22.17
N ASN A 201 -14.33 -32.57 -22.04
CA ASN A 201 -13.64 -31.32 -22.34
C ASN A 201 -12.98 -31.31 -23.74
N ASN A 202 -13.33 -32.27 -24.61
CA ASN A 202 -12.78 -32.41 -25.96
C ASN A 202 -11.25 -32.57 -26.01
N LEU A 203 -10.68 -33.21 -24.99
CA LEU A 203 -9.27 -33.58 -24.92
C LEU A 203 -9.07 -35.02 -25.42
N PHE A 204 -7.82 -35.42 -25.63
CA PHE A 204 -7.49 -36.78 -26.01
C PHE A 204 -7.70 -37.72 -24.81
N ALA A 205 -8.77 -38.51 -24.85
CA ALA A 205 -9.23 -39.33 -23.72
C ALA A 205 -8.43 -40.64 -23.51
N ASP A 206 -7.12 -40.51 -23.28
CA ASP A 206 -6.22 -41.64 -23.05
C ASP A 206 -6.02 -41.99 -21.57
N GLY A 207 -6.51 -41.13 -20.66
CA GLY A 207 -6.42 -41.28 -19.22
C GLY A 207 -5.06 -40.85 -18.65
N ASN A 208 -4.23 -40.18 -19.43
CA ASN A 208 -2.94 -39.65 -19.00
C ASN A 208 -3.06 -38.15 -18.77
N ILE A 209 -2.82 -37.74 -17.52
CA ILE A 209 -2.89 -36.32 -17.16
C ILE A 209 -1.63 -35.62 -17.66
N ASP A 210 -1.78 -34.90 -18.77
CA ASP A 210 -0.80 -33.97 -19.31
C ASP A 210 -1.06 -32.53 -18.85
N GLU A 211 -0.25 -31.59 -19.33
CA GLU A 211 -0.39 -30.17 -19.00
C GLU A 211 -1.76 -29.62 -19.42
N VAL A 212 -2.27 -30.00 -20.60
CA VAL A 212 -3.56 -29.53 -21.12
C VAL A 212 -4.72 -30.05 -20.26
N THR A 213 -4.67 -31.32 -19.87
CA THR A 213 -5.66 -31.94 -18.99
C THR A 213 -5.64 -31.32 -17.61
N LEU A 214 -4.44 -31.04 -17.07
CA LEU A 214 -4.29 -30.35 -15.80
C LEU A 214 -4.83 -28.92 -15.83
N GLU A 215 -4.60 -28.18 -16.91
CA GLU A 215 -5.16 -26.83 -17.09
C GLU A 215 -6.69 -26.86 -17.09
N ALA A 216 -7.31 -27.76 -17.86
CA ALA A 216 -8.76 -27.90 -17.88
C ALA A 216 -9.36 -28.30 -16.52
N LEU A 217 -8.62 -29.06 -15.70
CA LEU A 217 -9.03 -29.41 -14.33
C LEU A 217 -9.00 -28.21 -13.37
N LEU A 218 -8.12 -27.23 -13.62
CA LEU A 218 -7.91 -26.06 -12.76
C LEU A 218 -8.84 -24.89 -13.08
N ASP A 219 -9.34 -24.81 -14.31
CA ASP A 219 -10.35 -23.82 -14.75
C ASP A 219 -11.67 -23.91 -13.97
#